data_AF-A0A9Q3QXM4-F1
#
_entry.id   AF-A0A9Q3QXM4-F1
#
_cell.length_a   1.000
_cell.length_b   1.000
_cell.length_c   1.000
_cell.angle_alpha   90.00
_cell.angle_beta   90.00
_cell.angle_gamma   90.00
#
_symmetry.space_group_name_H-M   'P 1'
#
loop_
_entity.id
_entity.type
_entity.pdbx_description
1 polymer ?
#
loop_
_entity_poly.entity_id
_entity_poly.type
_entity_poly.pdbx_seq_one_letter_code
_entity_poly.pdbx_strand_id
1 'polypeptide(L)'
;MQHIRNIETAQSKRDARWNAARTLADCDAYMAIEAQRMGAHGFVFLKRPEHKVRGPSWMRGATASVVEHYRYAREIMGISDADQIYS
;
A
#
# COMPACT_ATOMS: atom_id res chain seq x y z
N MET A 1 21.32 12.28 8.40
CA MET A 1 20.44 11.43 7.56
C MET A 1 20.62 9.93 7.90
N GLN A 2 20.71 9.56 9.18
CA GLN A 2 21.16 8.20 9.59
C GLN A 2 20.05 7.17 9.81
N HIS A 3 18.79 7.46 9.47
CA HIS A 3 17.68 6.55 9.79
C HIS A 3 16.77 6.21 8.61
N ILE A 4 17.23 6.36 7.38
CA ILE A 4 16.59 5.64 6.28
C ILE A 4 16.94 4.16 6.50
N ARG A 5 16.00 3.39 7.05
CA ARG A 5 16.12 1.93 7.17
C ARG A 5 16.57 1.42 5.78
N ASN A 6 17.41 0.40 5.72
CA ASN A 6 17.90 -0.19 4.46
C ASN A 6 16.79 -0.94 3.67
N ILE A 7 15.56 -0.42 3.73
CA ILE A 7 14.33 -0.89 3.10
C ILE A 7 14.12 -0.25 1.72
N GLU A 8 15.01 0.65 1.31
CA GLU A 8 14.98 1.24 -0.02
C GLU A 8 15.20 0.17 -1.10
N THR A 9 14.37 0.24 -2.13
CA THR A 9 14.55 -0.55 -3.34
C THR A 9 15.20 0.32 -4.41
N ALA A 10 15.74 -0.31 -5.45
CA ALA A 10 16.19 0.45 -6.63
C ALA A 10 15.07 1.30 -7.26
N GLN A 11 13.81 0.89 -7.06
CA GLN A 11 12.65 1.66 -7.51
C GLN A 11 12.39 2.88 -6.64
N SER A 12 12.46 2.77 -5.31
CA SER A 12 12.21 3.90 -4.41
C SER A 12 13.26 4.99 -4.57
N LYS A 13 14.53 4.64 -4.83
CA LYS A 13 15.60 5.62 -5.12
C LYS A 13 15.34 6.51 -6.33
N ARG A 14 14.49 6.06 -7.26
CA ARG A 14 14.10 6.85 -8.44
C ARG A 14 12.89 7.75 -8.18
N ASP A 15 12.20 7.55 -7.06
CA ASP A 15 11.03 8.34 -6.69
C ASP A 15 11.46 9.62 -5.99
N ALA A 16 11.02 10.77 -6.53
CA ALA A 16 11.31 12.07 -5.94
C ALA A 16 10.74 12.20 -4.51
N ARG A 17 9.62 11.52 -4.20
CA ARG A 17 9.01 11.53 -2.85
C ARG A 17 9.89 10.82 -1.83
N TRP A 18 10.53 9.71 -2.21
CA TRP A 18 11.50 9.02 -1.35
C TRP A 18 12.75 9.87 -1.13
N ASN A 19 13.28 10.46 -2.20
CA ASN A 19 14.48 11.31 -2.12
C ASN A 19 14.25 12.61 -1.34
N ALA A 20 12.99 13.06 -1.25
CA ALA A 20 12.60 14.22 -0.46
C ALA A 20 12.40 13.90 1.04
N ALA A 21 12.33 12.62 1.44
CA ALA A 21 12.13 12.23 2.83
C ALA A 21 13.34 12.60 3.70
N ARG A 22 13.08 13.29 4.83
CA ARG A 22 14.13 13.76 5.76
C ARG A 22 14.04 13.13 7.14
N THR A 23 12.87 12.61 7.49
CA THR A 23 12.54 12.04 8.80
C THR A 23 11.96 10.62 8.66
N LEU A 24 11.88 9.89 9.78
CA LEU A 24 11.20 8.60 9.81
C LEU A 24 9.72 8.72 9.44
N ALA A 25 9.06 9.81 9.89
CA ALA A 25 7.68 10.09 9.54
C ALA A 25 7.48 10.29 8.03
N ASP A 26 8.44 10.90 7.33
CA ASP A 26 8.39 11.03 5.87
C ASP A 26 8.53 9.67 5.17
N CYS A 27 9.41 8.80 5.66
CA CYS A 27 9.55 7.44 5.16
C CYS A 27 8.28 6.63 5.39
N ASP A 28 7.69 6.73 6.58
CA ASP A 28 6.43 6.07 6.93
C ASP A 28 5.28 6.57 6.04
N ALA A 29 5.15 7.88 5.84
CA ALA A 29 4.18 8.46 4.91
C ALA A 29 4.37 7.97 3.47
N TYR A 30 5.62 7.89 2.98
CA TYR A 30 5.92 7.32 1.66
C TYR A 30 5.46 5.86 1.56
N MET A 31 5.77 5.03 2.57
CA MET A 31 5.38 3.62 2.59
C MET A 31 3.86 3.44 2.65
N ALA A 32 3.15 4.30 3.39
CA ALA A 32 1.69 4.28 3.41
C ALA A 32 1.09 4.58 2.03
N ILE A 33 1.61 5.59 1.34
CA ILE A 33 1.16 5.94 -0.02
C ILE A 33 1.42 4.79 -1.00
N GLU A 34 2.61 4.18 -0.96
CA GLU A 34 2.90 3.04 -1.83
C GLU A 34 2.01 1.83 -1.50
N ALA A 35 1.68 1.60 -0.23
CA ALA A 35 0.75 0.55 0.15
C ALA A 35 -0.67 0.81 -0.40
N GLN A 36 -1.20 2.04 -0.27
CA GLN A 36 -2.49 2.40 -0.90
C GLN A 36 -2.47 2.16 -2.42
N ARG A 37 -1.39 2.59 -3.07
CA ARG A 37 -1.20 2.41 -4.51
C ARG A 37 -1.19 0.92 -4.90
N MET A 38 -0.52 0.08 -4.12
CA MET A 38 -0.53 -1.38 -4.32
C MET A 38 -1.92 -1.99 -4.10
N GLY A 39 -2.68 -1.50 -3.12
CA GLY A 39 -4.08 -1.86 -2.94
C GLY A 39 -4.93 -1.51 -4.18
N ALA A 40 -4.75 -0.32 -4.75
CA ALA A 40 -5.48 0.11 -5.96
C ALA A 40 -5.11 -0.76 -7.19
N HIS A 41 -3.83 -1.02 -7.40
CA HIS A 41 -3.36 -1.92 -8.45
C HIS A 41 -3.86 -3.36 -8.24
N GLY A 42 -3.92 -3.81 -6.98
CA GLY A 42 -4.47 -5.11 -6.60
C GLY A 42 -5.93 -5.25 -7.03
N PHE A 43 -6.78 -4.26 -6.79
CA PHE A 43 -8.18 -4.30 -7.26
C PHE A 43 -8.27 -4.39 -8.79
N VAL A 44 -7.45 -3.65 -9.53
CA VAL A 44 -7.42 -3.73 -11.00
C VAL A 44 -6.96 -5.11 -11.45
N PHE A 45 -5.93 -5.68 -10.81
CA PHE A 45 -5.45 -7.03 -11.07
C PHE A 45 -6.56 -8.07 -10.86
N LEU A 46 -7.28 -8.01 -9.75
CA LEU A 46 -8.38 -8.94 -9.43
C LEU A 46 -9.52 -8.90 -10.45
N LYS A 47 -9.78 -7.73 -11.07
CA LYS A 47 -10.84 -7.56 -12.07
C LYS A 47 -10.46 -8.08 -13.46
N ARG A 48 -9.22 -8.51 -13.69
CA ARG A 48 -8.80 -8.96 -15.01
C ARG A 48 -9.53 -10.25 -15.42
N PRO A 49 -9.87 -10.42 -16.72
CA PRO A 49 -10.65 -11.56 -17.20
C PRO A 49 -10.04 -12.93 -16.85
N GLU A 50 -8.71 -13.04 -16.81
CA GLU A 50 -7.99 -14.28 -16.53
C GLU A 50 -8.19 -14.78 -15.09
N HIS A 51 -8.73 -13.94 -14.20
CA HIS A 51 -9.02 -14.30 -12.82
C HIS A 51 -10.49 -14.63 -12.58
N LYS A 52 -11.37 -14.40 -13.57
CA LYS A 52 -12.78 -14.79 -13.50
C LYS A 52 -13.00 -16.30 -13.39
N VAL A 53 -12.04 -17.08 -13.87
CA VAL A 53 -12.06 -18.55 -13.81
C VAL A 53 -11.52 -19.11 -12.49
N ARG A 54 -10.94 -18.26 -11.63
CA ARG A 54 -10.39 -18.70 -10.35
C ARG A 54 -11.53 -18.86 -9.34
N GLY A 55 -11.50 -19.97 -8.60
CA GLY A 55 -12.57 -20.32 -7.68
C GLY A 55 -12.72 -19.35 -6.48
N PRO A 56 -13.84 -19.42 -5.75
CA PRO A 56 -14.16 -18.48 -4.67
C PRO A 56 -13.12 -18.43 -3.54
N SER A 57 -12.45 -19.56 -3.24
CA SER A 57 -11.42 -19.60 -2.21
C SER A 57 -10.21 -18.73 -2.57
N TRP A 58 -9.77 -18.79 -3.83
CA TRP A 58 -8.69 -17.96 -4.33
C TRP A 58 -9.09 -16.47 -4.29
N MET A 59 -10.31 -16.15 -4.73
CA MET A 59 -10.81 -14.78 -4.75
C MET A 59 -10.85 -14.16 -3.34
N ARG A 60 -11.23 -14.92 -2.31
CA ARG A 60 -11.21 -14.47 -0.92
C ARG A 60 -9.80 -14.12 -0.44
N GLY A 61 -8.83 -15.02 -0.66
CA GLY A 61 -7.44 -14.78 -0.25
C GLY A 61 -6.81 -13.60 -1.00
N ALA A 62 -7.09 -13.48 -2.29
CA ALA A 62 -6.56 -12.40 -3.11
C ALA A 62 -7.18 -11.03 -2.72
N THR A 63 -8.47 -10.99 -2.40
CA THR A 63 -9.14 -9.79 -1.86
C THR A 63 -8.61 -9.41 -0.48
N ALA A 64 -8.39 -10.39 0.40
CA ALA A 64 -7.83 -10.15 1.73
C ALA A 64 -6.44 -9.50 1.64
N SER A 65 -5.58 -9.97 0.73
CA SER A 65 -4.27 -9.36 0.48
C SER A 65 -4.38 -7.89 0.06
N VAL A 66 -5.33 -7.56 -0.83
CA VAL A 66 -5.58 -6.17 -1.25
C VAL A 66 -6.07 -5.31 -0.08
N VAL A 67 -6.96 -5.83 0.77
CA VAL A 67 -7.46 -5.13 1.95
C VAL A 67 -6.33 -4.84 2.95
N GLU A 68 -5.40 -5.78 3.14
CA GLU A 68 -4.26 -5.59 4.06
C GLU A 68 -3.34 -4.44 3.64
N HIS A 69 -3.18 -4.18 2.34
CA HIS A 69 -2.46 -3.01 1.87
C HIS A 69 -3.10 -1.69 2.34
N TYR A 70 -4.43 -1.59 2.30
CA TYR A 70 -5.14 -0.43 2.82
C TYR A 70 -5.11 -0.37 4.34
N ARG A 71 -5.19 -1.51 5.03
CA ARG A 71 -5.08 -1.58 6.49
C ARG A 71 -3.73 -1.08 6.97
N TYR A 72 -2.65 -1.56 6.37
CA TYR A 72 -1.29 -1.12 6.67
C TYR A 72 -1.10 0.38 6.42
N ALA A 73 -1.60 0.90 5.29
CA ALA A 73 -1.49 2.32 5.01
C ALA A 73 -2.19 3.18 6.07
N ARG A 74 -3.39 2.78 6.51
CA ARG A 74 -4.15 3.47 7.55
C ARG A 74 -3.43 3.48 8.89
N GLU A 75 -2.88 2.33 9.28
CA GLU A 75 -2.10 2.19 10.51
C GLU A 75 -0.93 3.18 10.54
N ILE A 76 -0.18 3.26 9.44
CA ILE A 76 0.97 4.16 9.34
C ILE A 76 0.58 5.64 9.32
N MET A 77 -0.56 5.99 8.69
CA MET A 77 -1.07 7.36 8.67
C MET A 77 -1.86 7.75 9.93
N GLY A 78 -2.07 6.82 10.87
CA GLY A 78 -2.89 7.08 12.06
C GLY A 78 -4.37 7.30 11.75
N ILE A 79 -4.89 6.75 10.65
CA ILE A 79 -6.29 6.87 10.23
C ILE A 79 -7.08 5.75 10.89
N SER A 80 -8.03 6.12 11.74
CA SER A 80 -8.96 5.20 12.40
C SER A 80 -10.18 4.90 11.53
N ASP A 81 -10.96 3.88 11.91
CA ASP A 81 -12.23 3.59 11.24
C ASP A 81 -13.24 4.76 11.39
N ALA A 82 -13.13 5.59 12.43
CA ALA A 82 -13.97 6.78 12.60
C ALA A 82 -13.64 7.88 11.58
N ASP A 83 -12.41 7.92 11.08
CA ASP A 83 -11.98 8.84 10.04
C ASP A 83 -12.50 8.42 8.64
N GLN A 84 -13.10 7.23 8.52
CA GLN A 84 -13.65 6.71 7.27
C GLN A 84 -15.10 7.12 6.98
N ILE A 85 -15.73 7.92 7.84
CA ILE A 85 -17.18 8.20 7.79
C ILE A 85 -17.65 8.96 6.51
N TYR A 86 -16.78 9.21 5.54
CA TYR A 86 -17.17 9.79 4.26
C TYR A 86 -16.55 9.06 3.05
N SER A 87 -17.28 8.07 2.51
CA SER A 87 -17.36 7.79 1.06
C SER A 87 -18.53 6.87 0.72
#